data_AF-A0A3D0XE99-F1
#
_entry.id   AF-A0A3D0XE99-F1
#
_cell.length_a   1.000
_cell.length_b   1.000
_cell.length_c   1.000
_cell.angle_alpha   90.00
_cell.angle_beta   90.00
_cell.angle_gamma   90.00
#
_symmetry.space_group_name_H-M   'P 1'
#
loop_
_entity.id
_entity.type
_entity.pdbx_description
1 polymer ?
#
loop_
_entity_poly.entity_id
_entity_poly.type
_entity_poly.pdbx_seq_one_letter_code
_entity_poly.pdbx_strand_id
1 'polypeptide(L)'
;MQNEQELRDLLYEKMCNEQENFIEKLKHSTPEEIISASYEKVMRDDILMLFESDFLDAKQIKELLRLEYPLSACYNEWLKNDYSYMDMLRDTVDDFSRELVKESEQAKKKKRNQPER
;
A
#
# COMPACT_ATOMS: atom_id res chain seq x y z
N MET A 1 -18.15 16.92 24.10
CA MET A 1 -17.66 16.71 22.72
C MET A 1 -16.82 15.46 22.79
N GLN A 2 -17.07 14.44 21.96
CA GLN A 2 -16.16 13.29 21.88
C GLN A 2 -14.75 13.80 21.58
N ASN A 3 -13.75 13.26 22.26
CA ASN A 3 -12.35 13.61 22.04
C ASN A 3 -11.98 13.18 20.61
N GLU A 4 -11.18 13.98 19.90
CA GLU A 4 -10.75 13.64 18.54
C GLU A 4 -9.97 12.33 18.52
N GLN A 5 -9.15 12.10 19.54
CA GLN A 5 -8.43 10.83 19.72
C GLN A 5 -9.39 9.65 19.86
N GLU A 6 -10.44 9.76 20.68
CA GLU A 6 -11.43 8.69 20.84
C GLU A 6 -12.13 8.35 19.52
N LEU A 7 -12.36 9.35 18.66
CA LEU A 7 -12.94 9.12 17.33
C LEU A 7 -11.97 8.41 16.38
N ARG A 8 -10.67 8.74 16.45
CA ARG A 8 -9.63 8.04 15.68
C ARG A 8 -9.52 6.59 16.12
N ASP A 9 -9.43 6.35 17.42
CA ASP A 9 -9.30 5.01 17.99
C ASP A 9 -10.51 4.15 17.60
N LEU A 10 -11.73 4.71 17.68
CA LEU A 10 -12.95 4.03 17.24
C LEU A 10 -12.94 3.69 15.74
N LEU A 11 -12.47 4.60 14.89
CA LEU A 11 -12.38 4.35 13.45
C LEU A 11 -11.34 3.29 13.14
N TYR A 12 -10.16 3.38 13.75
CA TYR A 12 -9.09 2.41 13.59
C TYR A 12 -9.55 1.01 14.03
N GLU A 13 -10.14 0.86 15.22
CA GLU A 13 -10.71 -0.42 15.68
C GLU A 13 -11.75 -0.97 14.72
N LYS A 14 -12.65 -0.12 14.19
CA LYS A 14 -13.66 -0.54 13.21
C LYS A 14 -13.02 -1.06 11.92
N MET A 15 -11.99 -0.39 11.41
CA MET A 15 -11.27 -0.79 10.20
C MET A 15 -10.41 -2.04 10.43
N CYS A 16 -9.77 -2.18 11.60
CA CYS A 16 -9.06 -3.40 12.01
C CYS A 16 -9.97 -4.62 12.02
N ASN A 17 -11.13 -4.52 12.69
CA ASN A 17 -12.12 -5.59 12.72
C ASN A 17 -12.60 -5.96 11.30
N GLU A 18 -12.77 -4.96 10.42
CA GLU A 18 -13.12 -5.21 9.02
C GLU A 18 -12.03 -6.00 8.28
N GLN A 19 -10.76 -5.64 8.48
CA GLN A 19 -9.61 -6.33 7.87
C GLN A 19 -9.44 -7.75 8.40
N GLU A 20 -9.60 -7.96 9.71
CA GLU A 20 -9.55 -9.30 10.31
C GLU A 20 -10.65 -10.21 9.74
N ASN A 21 -11.87 -9.69 9.60
CA ASN A 21 -12.97 -10.43 8.97
C ASN A 21 -12.69 -10.77 7.50
N PHE A 22 -12.06 -9.85 6.75
CA PHE A 22 -11.64 -10.10 5.36
C PHE A 22 -10.58 -11.20 5.29
N ILE A 23 -9.54 -11.13 6.13
CA ILE A 23 -8.48 -12.15 6.21
C ILE A 23 -9.05 -13.50 6.62
N GLU A 24 -9.98 -13.54 7.58
CA GLU A 24 -10.60 -14.78 8.02
C GLU A 24 -11.40 -15.46 6.91
N LYS A 25 -12.09 -14.69 6.06
CA LYS A 25 -12.73 -15.22 4.84
C LYS A 25 -11.71 -15.80 3.87
N LEU A 26 -10.58 -15.12 3.66
CA LEU A 26 -9.52 -15.60 2.77
C LEU A 26 -8.90 -16.91 3.25
N LYS A 27 -8.73 -17.12 4.56
CA LYS A 27 -8.22 -18.39 5.10
C LYS A 27 -9.09 -19.61 4.77
N HIS A 28 -10.37 -19.39 4.48
CA HIS A 28 -11.33 -20.42 4.09
C HIS A 28 -11.59 -20.48 2.58
N SER A 29 -10.92 -19.62 1.80
CA SER A 29 -11.08 -19.55 0.34
C SER A 29 -10.12 -20.50 -0.39
N THR A 30 -10.34 -20.72 -1.68
CA THR A 30 -9.43 -21.50 -2.52
C THR A 30 -8.10 -20.76 -2.76
N PRO A 31 -7.01 -21.46 -3.09
CA PRO A 31 -5.75 -20.82 -3.46
C PRO A 31 -5.89 -19.77 -4.58
N GLU A 32 -6.71 -20.05 -5.60
CA GLU A 32 -6.97 -19.14 -6.71
C GLU A 32 -7.69 -17.86 -6.26
N GLU A 33 -8.65 -17.97 -5.35
CA GLU A 33 -9.34 -16.81 -4.75
C GLU A 33 -8.39 -15.99 -3.87
N ILE A 34 -7.52 -16.63 -3.08
CA ILE A 34 -6.51 -15.95 -2.27
C ILE A 34 -5.53 -15.17 -3.15
N ILE A 35 -5.05 -15.78 -4.24
CA ILE A 35 -4.15 -15.13 -5.20
C ILE A 35 -4.84 -13.90 -5.82
N SER A 36 -6.10 -14.06 -6.22
CA SER A 36 -6.88 -12.96 -6.84
C SER A 36 -7.13 -11.81 -5.85
N ALA A 37 -7.32 -12.12 -4.57
CA ALA A 37 -7.53 -11.13 -3.50
C ALA A 37 -6.24 -10.58 -2.89
N SER A 38 -5.07 -11.07 -3.28
CA SER A 38 -3.78 -10.69 -2.66
C SER A 38 -3.48 -9.20 -2.79
N TYR A 39 -3.79 -8.59 -3.92
CA TYR A 39 -3.63 -7.15 -4.14
C TYR A 39 -4.53 -6.35 -3.19
N GLU A 40 -5.81 -6.70 -3.10
CA GLU A 40 -6.75 -6.08 -2.16
C GLU A 40 -6.25 -6.22 -0.72
N LYS A 41 -5.81 -7.42 -0.33
CA LYS A 41 -5.29 -7.68 1.03
C LYS A 41 -4.17 -6.72 1.39
N VAL A 42 -3.18 -6.54 0.51
CA VAL A 42 -2.02 -5.70 0.77
C VAL A 42 -2.41 -4.23 0.82
N MET A 43 -3.17 -3.75 -0.18
CA MET A 43 -3.60 -2.34 -0.20
C MET A 43 -4.49 -1.98 1.00
N ARG A 44 -5.33 -2.90 1.48
CA ARG A 44 -6.13 -2.69 2.69
C ARG A 44 -5.27 -2.57 3.95
N ASP A 45 -4.21 -3.37 4.09
CA ASP A 45 -3.26 -3.21 5.21
C ASP A 45 -2.56 -1.85 5.16
N ASP A 46 -2.07 -1.46 3.98
CA ASP A 46 -1.36 -0.19 3.80
C ASP A 46 -2.28 1.00 4.09
N ILE A 47 -3.52 0.98 3.60
CA ILE A 47 -4.54 1.98 3.90
C ILE A 47 -4.81 2.04 5.40
N LEU A 48 -4.98 0.88 6.06
CA LEU A 48 -5.23 0.81 7.50
C LEU A 48 -4.08 1.45 8.30
N MET A 49 -2.83 1.20 7.91
CA MET A 49 -1.65 1.76 8.57
C MET A 49 -1.62 3.29 8.52
N LEU A 50 -2.19 3.92 7.49
CA LEU A 50 -2.30 5.39 7.44
C LEU A 50 -3.06 5.96 8.66
N PHE A 51 -4.06 5.22 9.16
CA PHE A 51 -4.93 5.65 10.26
C PHE A 51 -4.27 5.55 11.63
N GLU A 52 -3.02 5.05 11.73
CA GLU A 52 -2.18 5.19 12.93
C GLU A 52 -1.61 6.61 13.08
N SER A 53 -1.69 7.42 12.02
CA SER A 53 -1.21 8.80 11.99
C SER A 53 -2.35 9.82 12.03
N ASP A 54 -2.07 11.01 12.56
CA ASP A 54 -3.05 12.09 12.69
C ASP A 54 -3.12 12.96 11.43
N PHE A 55 -3.63 12.39 10.32
CA PHE A 55 -3.71 13.10 9.03
C PHE A 55 -5.12 13.60 8.64
N LEU A 56 -6.17 13.08 9.29
CA LEU A 56 -7.57 13.47 9.06
C LEU A 56 -8.09 14.38 10.17
N ASP A 57 -9.02 15.29 9.87
CA ASP A 57 -9.72 16.06 10.91
C ASP A 57 -10.93 15.32 11.51
N ALA A 58 -11.46 15.82 12.63
CA ALA A 58 -12.62 15.24 13.32
C ALA A 58 -13.90 15.15 12.46
N LYS A 59 -14.06 15.97 11.41
CA LYS A 59 -15.22 15.88 10.51
C LYS A 59 -15.04 14.72 9.54
N GLN A 60 -13.85 14.58 8.96
CA GLN A 60 -13.50 13.48 8.07
C GLN A 60 -13.65 12.12 8.76
N ILE A 61 -13.14 12.00 9.99
CA ILE A 61 -13.27 10.77 10.80
C ILE A 61 -14.74 10.40 11.03
N LYS A 62 -15.59 11.40 11.34
CA LYS A 62 -17.03 11.18 11.55
C LYS A 62 -17.75 10.70 10.31
N GLU A 63 -17.39 11.19 9.13
CA GLU A 63 -17.99 10.71 7.87
C GLU A 63 -17.57 9.27 7.58
N LEU A 64 -16.29 8.92 7.79
CA LEU A 64 -15.82 7.54 7.63
C LEU A 64 -16.49 6.58 8.62
N LEU A 65 -16.67 6.99 9.87
CA LEU A 65 -17.35 6.19 10.90
C LEU A 65 -18.83 5.87 10.54
N ARG A 66 -19.47 6.68 9.69
CA ARG A 66 -20.84 6.41 9.22
C ARG A 66 -20.91 5.30 8.18
N LEU A 67 -19.79 4.98 7.53
CA LEU A 67 -19.73 3.89 6.57
C LEU A 67 -19.81 2.55 7.31
N GLU A 68 -20.55 1.60 6.72
CA GLU A 68 -20.61 0.24 7.27
C GLU A 68 -19.22 -0.41 7.22
N TYR A 69 -18.55 -0.27 6.07
CA TYR A 69 -17.23 -0.84 5.74
C TYR A 69 -16.26 0.26 5.28
N PRO A 70 -15.75 1.11 6.20
CA PRO A 70 -14.88 2.23 5.86
C PRO A 70 -13.58 1.81 5.16
N LEU A 71 -12.98 0.67 5.51
CA LEU A 71 -11.73 0.23 4.89
C LEU A 71 -11.95 -0.23 3.44
N SER A 72 -13.01 -1.00 3.20
CA SER A 72 -13.43 -1.39 1.85
C SER A 72 -13.77 -0.17 1.00
N ALA A 73 -14.44 0.83 1.58
CA ALA A 73 -14.76 2.06 0.86
C ALA A 73 -13.50 2.82 0.42
N CYS A 74 -12.52 2.97 1.31
CA CYS A 74 -11.22 3.57 0.97
C CYS A 74 -10.50 2.78 -0.12
N TYR A 75 -10.48 1.45 -0.04
CA TYR A 75 -9.90 0.59 -1.08
C TYR A 75 -10.60 0.75 -2.44
N ASN A 76 -11.93 0.80 -2.46
CA ASN A 76 -12.69 1.00 -3.69
C ASN A 76 -12.44 2.39 -4.33
N GLU A 77 -12.23 3.43 -3.52
CA GLU A 77 -11.81 4.73 -4.02
C GLU A 77 -10.37 4.71 -4.54
N TRP A 78 -9.47 3.98 -3.88
CA TRP A 78 -8.10 3.77 -4.35
C TRP A 78 -8.05 3.10 -5.73
N LEU A 79 -8.87 2.09 -5.99
CA LEU A 79 -8.95 1.43 -7.31
C LEU A 79 -9.29 2.37 -8.48
N LYS A 80 -9.80 3.57 -8.21
CA LYS A 80 -10.07 4.57 -9.26
C LYS A 80 -8.83 5.37 -9.65
N ASN A 81 -7.79 5.37 -8.82
CA ASN A 81 -6.58 6.18 -8.99
C ASN A 81 -5.26 5.42 -8.73
N ASP A 82 -5.32 4.10 -8.63
CA ASP A 82 -4.18 3.19 -8.42
C ASP A 82 -3.16 3.20 -9.58
N TYR A 83 -3.51 3.73 -10.74
CA TYR A 83 -2.57 3.96 -11.84
C TYR A 83 -1.36 4.81 -11.42
N SER A 84 -1.53 5.70 -10.43
CA SER A 84 -0.44 6.49 -9.85
C SER A 84 0.61 5.63 -9.14
N TYR A 85 0.21 4.50 -8.57
CA TYR A 85 1.13 3.52 -7.99
C TYR A 85 1.96 2.82 -9.07
N MET A 86 1.33 2.50 -10.21
CA MET A 86 2.05 1.92 -11.34
C MET A 86 3.10 2.86 -11.91
N ASP A 87 2.88 4.18 -11.86
CA ASP A 87 3.89 5.17 -12.26
C ASP A 87 5.10 5.15 -11.31
N MET A 88 4.88 5.08 -9.99
CA MET A 88 5.98 4.93 -9.02
C MET A 88 6.77 3.63 -9.23
N LEU A 89 6.08 2.54 -9.59
CA LEU A 89 6.75 1.27 -9.95
C LEU A 89 7.55 1.39 -11.25
N ARG A 90 7.05 2.11 -12.25
CA ARG A 90 7.78 2.36 -13.50
C ARG A 90 9.05 3.16 -13.23
N ASP A 91 8.95 4.22 -12.43
CA ASP A 91 10.10 5.04 -12.06
C ASP A 91 11.14 4.20 -11.32
N THR A 92 10.71 3.36 -10.38
CA THR A 92 11.60 2.43 -9.66
C THR A 92 12.37 1.51 -10.62
N VAL A 93 11.70 0.94 -11.61
CA VAL A 93 12.33 0.05 -12.60
C VAL A 93 13.24 0.81 -13.56
N ASP A 94 12.80 1.99 -14.05
CA ASP A 94 13.61 2.83 -14.95
C ASP A 94 14.90 3.28 -14.26
N ASP A 95 14.79 3.82 -13.04
CA ASP A 95 15.95 4.28 -12.27
C ASP A 95 16.93 3.14 -11.99
N PHE A 96 16.44 2.01 -11.46
CA PHE A 96 17.29 0.86 -11.19
C PHE A 96 17.97 0.32 -12.47
N SER A 97 17.23 0.28 -13.59
CA SER A 97 17.80 -0.16 -14.86
C SER A 97 18.90 0.78 -15.36
N ARG A 98 18.74 2.10 -15.18
CA ARG A 98 19.77 3.10 -15.53
C ARG A 98 21.01 2.94 -14.66
N GLU A 99 20.84 2.64 -13.39
CA GLU A 99 21.96 2.36 -12.47
C GLU A 99 22.73 1.11 -12.92
N LEU A 100 22.05 0.01 -13.22
CA LEU A 100 22.68 -1.21 -13.73
C LEU A 100 23.47 -0.97 -15.03
N VAL A 101 22.94 -0.14 -15.95
CA VAL A 101 23.67 0.25 -17.17
C VAL A 101 24.95 0.99 -16.82
N LYS A 102 24.86 2.03 -15.97
CA LYS A 102 26.03 2.82 -15.55
C LYS A 102 27.11 1.95 -14.91
N GLU A 103 26.73 1.04 -14.01
CA GLU A 103 27.65 0.10 -13.36
C GLU A 103 28.34 -0.81 -14.38
N SER A 104 27.58 -1.36 -15.33
CA SER A 104 28.11 -2.23 -16.36
C SER A 104 29.14 -1.51 -17.26
N GLU A 105 28.88 -0.25 -17.61
CA GLU A 105 29.79 0.57 -18.41
C GLU A 105 31.06 0.93 -17.65
N GLN A 106 30.94 1.28 -16.37
CA GLN A 106 32.10 1.55 -15.50
C GLN A 106 32.97 0.30 -15.34
N ALA A 107 32.36 -0.87 -15.14
CA ALA A 107 33.09 -2.13 -15.05
C ALA A 107 33.83 -2.46 -16.35
N LYS A 108 33.20 -2.26 -17.52
CA LYS A 108 33.84 -2.43 -18.84
C LYS A 108 35.03 -1.47 -19.03
N LYS A 109 34.87 -0.19 -18.65
CA LYS A 109 35.97 0.80 -18.70
C LYS A 109 37.14 0.42 -17.80
N LYS A 110 36.88 -0.02 -16.56
CA LYS A 110 37.92 -0.48 -15.63
C LYS A 110 38.71 -1.68 -16.18
N LYS A 111 38.02 -2.67 -16.78
CA LYS A 111 38.66 -3.82 -17.42
C LYS A 111 39.54 -3.45 -18.62
N ARG A 112 39.10 -2.50 -19.46
CA ARG A 112 39.88 -2.02 -20.60
C ARG A 112 41.16 -1.27 -20.19
N ASN A 113 41.15 -0.65 -19.01
CA ASN A 113 42.27 0.17 -18.53
C ASN A 113 43.25 -0.59 -17.62
N GLN A 114 43.07 -1.89 -17.40
CA GLN A 114 44.07 -2.71 -16.70
C GLN A 114 45.11 -3.23 -17.73
N PRO A 115 46.41 -2.94 -17.55
CA PRO A 115 47.45 -3.46 -18.45
C PRO A 115 47.55 -4.99 -18.32
N GLU A 116 47.64 -5.68 -19.46
CA GLU A 116 47.98 -7.11 -19.51
C GLU A 116 49.34 -7.31 -18.81
N ARG A 117 49.36 -8.16 -17.78
CA ARG A 117 50.59 -8.54 -17.05
C ARG A 117 51.25 -9.73 -17.71
#